data_AF-A0A059DPI7-F1
#
_entry.id   AF-A0A059DPI7-F1
#
_cell.length_a   1.000
_cell.length_b   1.000
_cell.length_c   1.000
_cell.angle_alpha   90.00
_cell.angle_beta   90.00
_cell.angle_gamma   90.00
#
_symmetry.space_group_name_H-M   'P 1'
#
loop_
_entity.id
_entity.type
_entity.pdbx_description
1 polymer ?
#
loop_
_entity_poly.entity_id
_entity_poly.type
_entity_poly.pdbx_seq_one_letter_code
_entity_poly.pdbx_strand_id
1 'polypeptide(L)'
;MTDQPSSIASEEISASIPFSGTPAKYLKICVLGSIGIHAYLFFGYWAIKVFLAHEPWPNGWLVLVLAIASTVWFAWYSYRWIMRLDAQYGRGSGWIQEPVTVKLPWEKLSRKKKG
;
A
#
# COMPACT_ATOMS: atom_id res chain seq x y z
N MET A 1 -15.35 33.04 -41.00
CA MET A 1 -15.61 31.65 -40.58
C MET A 1 -14.27 31.13 -40.08
N THR A 2 -13.99 31.35 -38.80
CA THR A 2 -12.68 31.09 -38.19
C THR A 2 -12.72 29.70 -37.58
N ASP A 3 -11.96 28.78 -38.17
CA ASP A 3 -11.66 27.48 -37.61
C ASP A 3 -10.91 27.68 -36.29
N GLN A 4 -11.59 27.41 -35.18
CA GLN A 4 -10.99 27.32 -33.86
C GLN A 4 -10.19 26.01 -33.77
N PRO A 5 -8.88 26.04 -33.48
CA PRO A 5 -8.10 24.84 -33.30
C PRO A 5 -8.53 24.15 -32.00
N SER A 6 -9.32 23.08 -32.13
CA SER A 6 -9.74 22.19 -31.04
C SER A 6 -8.58 21.36 -30.44
N SER A 7 -7.32 21.78 -30.62
CA SER A 7 -6.13 21.05 -30.19
C SER A 7 -5.60 21.49 -28.82
N ILE A 8 -6.04 22.63 -28.29
CA ILE A 8 -5.50 23.18 -27.02
C ILE A 8 -6.11 22.49 -25.78
N ALA A 9 -7.27 21.84 -25.91
CA ALA A 9 -7.96 21.24 -24.75
C ALA A 9 -7.47 19.83 -24.39
N SER A 10 -6.69 19.17 -25.26
CA SER A 10 -6.30 17.77 -25.09
C SER A 10 -4.88 17.59 -24.51
N GLU A 11 -4.05 18.62 -24.49
CA GLU A 11 -2.63 18.52 -24.10
C GLU A 11 -2.35 18.80 -22.62
N GLU A 12 -3.21 19.49 -21.88
CA GLU A 12 -2.91 19.86 -20.48
C GLU A 12 -3.48 18.93 -19.40
N ILE A 13 -4.32 17.97 -19.76
CA ILE A 13 -4.85 16.97 -18.82
C ILE A 13 -4.17 15.61 -19.04
N SER A 14 -2.86 15.61 -19.26
CA SER A 14 -2.00 14.59 -18.65
C SER A 14 -1.88 14.91 -17.15
N ALA A 15 -3.01 15.02 -16.45
CA ALA A 15 -3.05 15.11 -15.01
C ALA A 15 -2.56 13.76 -14.50
N SER A 16 -1.25 13.69 -14.25
CA SER A 16 -0.58 12.51 -13.72
C SER A 16 -1.34 12.08 -12.48
N ILE A 17 -2.06 10.95 -12.56
CA ILE A 17 -2.84 10.46 -11.42
C ILE A 17 -1.83 10.22 -10.30
N PRO A 18 -1.96 10.94 -9.16
CA PRO A 18 -1.03 10.75 -8.07
C PRO A 18 -1.17 9.32 -7.61
N PHE A 19 -0.04 8.63 -7.48
CA PHE A 19 -0.05 7.27 -7.01
C PHE A 19 -0.66 7.24 -5.60
N SER A 20 -1.60 6.33 -5.36
CA SER A 20 -2.39 6.31 -4.11
C SER A 20 -1.48 6.17 -2.87
N GLY A 21 -0.38 5.44 -3.04
CA GLY A 21 0.65 5.20 -2.05
C GLY A 21 1.63 6.34 -1.84
N THR A 22 2.08 6.50 -0.59
CA THR A 22 3.26 7.32 -0.28
C THR A 22 4.08 6.63 0.81
N PRO A 23 5.40 6.87 0.89
CA PRO A 23 6.27 6.33 1.94
C PRO A 23 5.70 6.57 3.34
N ALA A 24 5.21 7.78 3.60
CA ALA A 24 4.64 8.15 4.90
C ALA A 24 3.34 7.41 5.21
N LYS A 25 2.45 7.23 4.22
CA LYS A 25 1.22 6.43 4.41
C LYS A 25 1.55 4.97 4.69
N TYR A 26 2.48 4.38 3.95
CA TYR A 26 2.88 2.98 4.17
C TYR A 26 3.53 2.75 5.52
N LEU A 27 4.38 3.68 5.97
CA LEU A 27 4.94 3.60 7.30
C LEU A 27 3.83 3.61 8.37
N LYS A 28 2.85 4.51 8.25
CA LYS A 28 1.71 4.57 9.18
C LYS A 28 0.90 3.27 9.19
N ILE A 29 0.56 2.75 8.01
CA ILE A 29 -0.22 1.49 7.89
C ILE A 29 0.57 0.33 8.49
N CYS A 30 1.86 0.21 8.19
CA CYS A 30 2.70 -0.86 8.74
C CYS A 30 2.81 -0.77 10.25
N VAL A 31 3.04 0.42 10.81
CA VAL A 31 3.16 0.61 12.26
C VAL A 31 1.83 0.31 12.95
N LEU A 32 0.73 0.91 12.51
CA LEU A 32 -0.59 0.71 13.11
C LEU A 32 -1.07 -0.73 12.97
N GLY A 33 -0.89 -1.33 11.78
CA GLY A 33 -1.22 -2.72 11.54
C GLY A 33 -0.39 -3.68 12.40
N SER A 34 0.91 -3.42 12.54
CA SER A 34 1.79 -4.23 13.39
C SER A 34 1.37 -4.15 14.85
N ILE A 35 1.14 -2.95 15.38
CA ILE A 35 0.67 -2.74 16.75
C ILE A 35 -0.66 -3.47 16.96
N GLY A 36 -1.62 -3.30 16.05
CA GLY A 36 -2.95 -3.92 16.15
C GLY A 36 -2.88 -5.44 16.19
N ILE A 37 -2.14 -6.06 15.26
CA ILE A 37 -1.97 -7.52 15.21
C ILE A 37 -1.28 -8.05 16.46
N HIS A 38 -0.18 -7.41 16.90
CA HIS A 38 0.56 -7.89 18.06
C HIS A 38 -0.19 -7.67 19.36
N ALA A 39 -0.91 -6.56 19.51
CA ALA A 39 -1.81 -6.33 20.63
C ALA A 39 -2.91 -7.40 20.66
N TYR A 40 -3.57 -7.67 19.54
CA TYR A 40 -4.58 -8.71 19.44
C TYR A 40 -4.04 -10.09 19.85
N LEU A 41 -2.88 -10.50 19.32
CA LEU A 41 -2.25 -11.78 19.65
C LEU A 41 -1.82 -11.85 21.13
N PHE A 42 -1.25 -10.77 21.65
CA PHE A 42 -0.81 -10.69 23.04
C PHE A 42 -1.98 -10.77 24.01
N PHE A 43 -3.04 -9.99 23.79
CA PHE A 43 -4.25 -10.02 24.62
C PHE A 43 -5.02 -11.33 24.45
N GLY A 44 -5.04 -11.92 23.25
CA GLY A 44 -5.62 -13.24 23.01
C GLY A 44 -4.89 -14.32 23.81
N TYR A 45 -3.55 -14.32 23.77
CA TYR A 45 -2.74 -15.21 24.61
C TYR A 45 -3.00 -14.99 26.11
N TRP A 46 -3.04 -13.72 26.55
CA TRP A 46 -3.35 -13.37 27.94
C TRP A 46 -4.73 -13.89 28.37
N ALA A 47 -5.77 -13.70 27.56
CA ALA A 47 -7.11 -14.18 27.84
C ALA A 47 -7.15 -15.71 27.96
N ILE A 48 -6.46 -16.43 27.07
CA ILE A 48 -6.42 -17.90 27.12
C ILE A 48 -5.68 -18.38 28.38
N LYS A 49 -4.50 -17.82 28.67
CA LYS A 49 -3.67 -18.31 29.78
C LYS A 49 -4.21 -17.93 31.15
N VAL A 50 -4.56 -16.66 31.33
CA VAL A 50 -4.94 -16.12 32.65
C VAL A 50 -6.42 -16.34 32.92
N PHE A 51 -7.28 -16.04 31.94
CA PHE A 51 -8.72 -16.06 32.15
C PHE A 51 -9.32 -17.45 31.95
N LEU A 52 -8.89 -18.20 30.93
CA LEU A 52 -9.44 -19.53 30.63
C LEU A 52 -8.69 -20.67 31.33
N ALA A 53 -7.35 -20.64 31.36
CA ALA A 53 -6.54 -21.70 31.94
C ALA A 53 -6.21 -21.49 33.43
N HIS A 54 -6.59 -20.35 34.02
CA HIS A 54 -6.29 -19.96 35.40
C HIS A 54 -4.79 -20.06 35.76
N GLU A 55 -3.90 -19.99 34.76
CA GLU A 55 -2.47 -19.99 35.01
C GLU A 55 -2.03 -18.62 35.53
N PRO A 56 -1.04 -18.58 36.45
CA PRO A 56 -0.43 -17.32 36.83
C PRO A 56 0.18 -16.67 35.59
N TRP A 57 0.01 -15.36 35.48
CA TRP A 57 0.63 -14.58 34.41
C TRP A 57 2.14 -14.87 34.38
N PRO A 58 2.77 -15.00 33.19
CA PRO A 58 4.21 -15.21 33.12
C PRO A 58 4.91 -14.09 33.89
N ASN A 59 5.63 -14.46 34.95
CA ASN A 59 6.33 -13.53 35.85
C ASN A 59 7.55 -12.86 35.18
N GLY A 60 7.66 -12.95 33.85
CA GLY A 60 8.79 -12.46 33.06
C GLY A 60 8.36 -11.38 32.08
N TRP A 61 9.03 -10.24 32.16
CA TRP A 61 9.01 -9.15 31.19
C TRP A 61 9.53 -9.58 29.81
N LEU A 62 10.19 -10.74 29.72
CA LEU A 62 10.71 -11.31 28.49
C LEU A 62 9.64 -11.49 27.40
N VAL A 63 8.43 -11.93 27.75
CA VAL A 63 7.35 -12.11 26.76
C VAL A 63 6.92 -10.76 26.18
N LEU A 64 6.82 -9.73 27.03
CA LEU A 64 6.48 -8.38 26.60
C LEU A 64 7.59 -7.78 25.72
N VAL A 65 8.86 -7.95 26.12
CA VAL A 65 10.01 -7.47 25.33
C VAL A 65 10.06 -8.15 23.97
N LEU A 66 9.85 -9.47 23.91
CA LEU A 66 9.79 -10.20 22.64
C LEU A 66 8.63 -9.74 21.76
N ALA A 67 7.45 -9.49 22.35
CA ALA A 67 6.31 -8.97 21.61
C ALA A 67 6.60 -7.58 21.02
N ILE A 68 7.21 -6.68 21.79
CA ILE A 68 7.60 -5.34 21.31
C ILE A 68 8.67 -5.45 20.21
N ALA A 69 9.72 -6.23 20.43
CA ALA A 69 10.79 -6.44 19.45
C ALA A 69 10.24 -7.04 18.15
N SER A 70 9.36 -8.04 18.26
CA SER A 70 8.67 -8.65 17.13
C SER A 70 7.78 -7.64 16.39
N THR A 71 7.06 -6.78 17.13
CA THR A 71 6.23 -5.71 16.55
C THR A 71 7.07 -4.75 15.71
N VAL A 72 8.19 -4.27 16.25
CA VAL A 72 9.10 -3.34 15.55
C VAL A 72 9.71 -4.01 14.33
N TRP A 73 10.18 -5.25 14.47
CA TRP A 73 10.74 -6.03 13.37
C TRP A 73 9.72 -6.24 12.25
N PHE A 74 8.50 -6.63 12.60
CA PHE A 74 7.43 -6.88 11.65
C PHE A 74 7.00 -5.60 10.92
N ALA A 75 6.91 -4.47 11.64
CA ALA A 75 6.62 -3.16 11.02
C ALA A 75 7.70 -2.76 10.01
N TRP A 76 8.98 -2.91 10.38
CA TRP A 76 10.11 -2.59 9.51
C TRP A 76 10.15 -3.50 8.28
N TYR A 77 9.99 -4.81 8.48
CA TYR A 77 9.99 -5.79 7.39
C TYR A 77 8.83 -5.53 6.43
N SER A 78 7.62 -5.38 6.93
CA SER A 78 6.41 -5.10 6.14
C SER A 78 6.55 -3.82 5.33
N TYR A 79 7.05 -2.75 5.95
CA TYR A 79 7.32 -1.49 5.26
C TYR A 79 8.33 -1.67 4.12
N ARG A 80 9.44 -2.38 4.37
CA ARG A 80 10.47 -2.63 3.36
C ARG A 80 9.93 -3.46 2.18
N TRP A 81 9.04 -4.41 2.44
CA TRP A 81 8.40 -5.22 1.41
C TRP A 81 7.39 -4.44 0.58
N ILE A 82 6.51 -3.67 1.22
CA ILE A 82 5.58 -2.78 0.52
C ILE A 82 6.37 -1.85 -0.38
N MET A 83 7.39 -1.19 0.17
CA MET A 83 8.23 -0.29 -0.62
C MET A 83 8.94 -1.00 -1.78
N ARG A 84 9.39 -2.24 -1.61
CA ARG A 84 10.05 -3.01 -2.70
C ARG A 84 9.08 -3.47 -3.80
N LEU A 85 7.86 -3.86 -3.44
CA LEU A 85 6.83 -4.22 -4.40
C LEU A 85 6.37 -2.98 -5.18
N ASP A 86 6.25 -1.87 -4.48
CA ASP A 86 5.55 -0.71 -4.99
C ASP A 86 6.46 0.32 -5.66
N ALA A 87 7.75 0.37 -5.28
CA ALA A 87 8.78 1.10 -6.01
C ALA A 87 9.04 0.54 -7.43
N GLN A 88 8.48 -0.62 -7.77
CA GLN A 88 8.47 -1.10 -9.16
C GLN A 88 7.47 -0.32 -10.03
N TYR A 89 6.44 0.26 -9.41
CA TYR A 89 5.37 0.99 -10.09
C TYR A 89 5.46 2.52 -9.90
N GLY A 90 6.06 2.98 -8.80
CA GLY A 90 6.33 4.40 -8.55
C GLY A 90 7.76 4.80 -8.89
N ARG A 91 7.95 5.68 -9.89
CA ARG A 91 9.25 6.32 -10.19
C ARG A 91 9.26 7.80 -9.76
N GLY A 92 10.43 8.28 -9.34
CA GLY A 92 10.71 9.72 -9.11
C GLY A 92 10.29 10.29 -7.74
N SER A 93 10.50 11.61 -7.57
CA SER A 93 10.21 12.38 -6.34
C SER A 93 8.71 12.46 -5.99
N GLY A 94 7.84 12.06 -6.91
CA GLY A 94 6.40 12.23 -6.78
C GLY A 94 5.60 10.97 -6.51
N TRP A 95 6.17 9.75 -6.64
CA TRP A 95 5.38 8.51 -6.74
C TRP A 95 4.25 8.73 -7.74
N ILE A 96 4.58 8.76 -9.02
CA ILE A 96 3.62 9.06 -10.09
C ILE A 96 3.30 7.76 -10.81
N GLN A 97 2.01 7.50 -11.04
CA GLN A 97 1.59 6.34 -11.83
C GLN A 97 1.88 6.64 -13.31
N GLU A 98 2.88 5.96 -13.89
CA GLU A 98 3.17 6.10 -15.33
C GLU A 98 2.00 5.51 -16.14
N PRO A 99 1.38 6.27 -17.06
CA PRO A 99 0.31 5.74 -17.90
C PRO A 99 0.87 4.69 -18.85
N VAL A 100 0.42 3.43 -18.69
CA VAL A 100 0.79 2.33 -19.59
C VAL A 100 -0.34 2.10 -20.59
N THR A 101 -0.06 2.37 -21.87
CA THR A 101 -0.99 2.04 -22.96
C THR A 101 -0.84 0.56 -23.31
N VAL A 102 -1.80 -0.26 -22.90
CA VAL A 102 -1.87 -1.68 -23.26
C VAL A 102 -2.76 -1.85 -24.48
N LYS A 103 -2.30 -2.58 -25.49
CA LYS A 103 -3.11 -2.89 -26.67
C LYS A 103 -4.16 -3.92 -26.28
N LEU A 104 -5.42 -3.49 -26.20
CA LEU A 104 -6.52 -4.39 -25.83
C LEU A 104 -6.77 -5.35 -27.01
N PRO A 105 -6.83 -6.67 -26.77
CA PRO A 105 -6.92 -7.65 -27.86
C PRO A 105 -8.23 -7.58 -28.67
N TRP A 106 -9.21 -6.77 -28.25
CA TRP A 106 -10.52 -6.64 -28.88
C TRP A 106 -10.73 -5.36 -29.69
N GLU A 107 -9.72 -4.51 -29.89
CA GLU A 107 -9.84 -3.37 -30.81
C GLU A 107 -9.96 -3.86 -32.26
N LYS A 108 -11.19 -4.18 -32.67
CA LYS A 108 -11.56 -4.29 -34.08
C LYS A 108 -11.33 -2.92 -34.71
N LEU A 109 -10.32 -2.83 -35.58
CA LEU A 109 -10.09 -1.71 -36.47
C LEU A 109 -11.42 -1.34 -37.17
N SER A 110 -12.10 -0.29 -36.73
CA SER A 110 -13.24 0.23 -37.46
C SER A 110 -12.70 0.83 -38.75
N ARG A 111 -12.75 0.03 -39.82
CA ARG A 111 -12.32 0.40 -41.17
C ARG A 111 -13.15 1.61 -41.60
N LYS A 112 -12.55 2.80 -41.52
CA LYS A 112 -13.13 4.06 -42.01
C LYS A 112 -13.40 3.88 -43.51
N LYS A 113 -14.68 3.76 -43.87
CA LYS A 113 -15.16 3.64 -45.24
C LYS A 113 -14.80 4.96 -45.94
N LYS A 114 -13.80 4.93 -46.83
CA LYS A 114 -13.55 6.04 -47.76
C LYS A 114 -14.75 6.09 -48.71
N GLY A 115 -15.49 7.19 -48.65
CA GLY A 115 -16.38 7.62 -49.74
C GLY A 115 -15.55 8.12 -50.91
#